data_AF-A0AAV7IL73-F1
#
_entry.id   AF-A0AAV7IL73-F1
#
_cell.length_a   1.000
_cell.length_b   1.000
_cell.length_c   1.000
_cell.angle_alpha   90.00
_cell.angle_beta   90.00
_cell.angle_gamma   90.00
#
_symmetry.space_group_name_H-M   'P 1'
#
loop_
_entity.id
_entity.type
_entity.pdbx_description
1 polymer ?
#
loop_
_entity_poly.entity_id
_entity_poly.type
_entity_poly.pdbx_seq_one_letter_code
_entity_poly.pdbx_strand_id
1 'polypeptide(L)'
;MKGNKDKCRHLKNGKSRKNNKISLKYDNKRWQHHPDGESPLIEARRSGGPHIAGQEGAAVQTFSVLPTKIMSPKLLFLLGCLILFAVSIRAQGDESGDDQSPNAEELCDNRPGDEYFRLSTDGDCRDVVRCDKASEIGVTRLASVKCPTGLAFDIERQTCDWKTNVKNCDQLEKPRKILPILKTDEPICPEGKLSCGNGECVDKELFCNGKPDCKDESDENACTVETDPNRAPDCDPSQCQLPDCYCSADGTRIPGNIEVSQVPQMITITFNGAVNIDNIDLYEEIFNGQRHNPNGCTIRGTFFVSHKYTNYSAVQDLHRKGNEISIFSLTHKDDPQYWTQGSYDDWLAEMAGARLIIERFANITDGSIIGVRAPYLRVGGNKQFEMMADQFFVYDASITASLGRVPIWPYTLYFRMPHKCNGNGGNCPSRSHPVWEMVMNELDRRDDPTFDESLPGCHMVDSCSNVQAGDQFGRLLRHNFNRHYNSNRAPLGLHFHASWLKSKKEFKDELIKFIEEMLTKNDVYFVTMVQVIKWMQTPTELTAIKDFADWKETCDEKGQPYCSLPNACPLTTRELPGETLRLFTCMECPNNYPWLLDPTGDGFNAN
;
A
#
# COMPACT_ATOMS: atom_id res chain seq x y z
N MET A 1 -19.60 -46.54 -56.14
CA MET A 1 -20.73 -45.81 -56.74
C MET A 1 -20.71 -44.37 -56.22
N LYS A 2 -21.02 -43.42 -57.12
CA LYS A 2 -21.21 -41.96 -56.97
C LYS A 2 -21.78 -41.54 -55.59
N GLY A 3 -21.49 -40.39 -54.98
CA GLY A 3 -21.24 -39.04 -55.50
C GLY A 3 -22.22 -38.04 -54.85
N ASN A 4 -21.91 -36.73 -54.91
CA ASN A 4 -22.62 -35.52 -54.39
C ASN A 4 -22.37 -35.17 -52.92
N LYS A 5 -21.74 -34.06 -52.51
CA LYS A 5 -21.53 -32.68 -53.05
C LYS A 5 -22.79 -31.86 -53.35
N ASP A 6 -22.71 -30.62 -52.87
CA ASP A 6 -23.46 -29.40 -53.25
C ASP A 6 -24.86 -29.22 -52.65
N LYS A 7 -25.37 -28.02 -52.29
CA LYS A 7 -24.85 -26.65 -52.09
C LYS A 7 -26.06 -25.81 -51.68
N CYS A 8 -25.78 -24.73 -50.93
CA CYS A 8 -26.37 -23.39 -51.06
C CYS A 8 -27.84 -23.06 -50.70
N ARG A 9 -27.91 -22.00 -49.87
CA ARG A 9 -28.60 -20.70 -50.07
C ARG A 9 -29.91 -20.43 -49.31
N HIS A 10 -29.74 -19.59 -48.28
CA HIS A 10 -30.43 -18.32 -47.99
C HIS A 10 -31.85 -18.08 -48.50
N LEU A 11 -32.73 -17.66 -47.59
CA LEU A 11 -33.56 -16.46 -47.73
C LEU A 11 -33.97 -15.89 -46.35
N LYS A 12 -33.95 -14.55 -46.29
CA LYS A 12 -34.25 -13.66 -45.15
C LYS A 12 -35.75 -13.58 -44.86
N ASN A 13 -36.15 -13.39 -43.61
CA ASN A 13 -36.82 -12.17 -43.11
C ASN A 13 -37.22 -12.30 -41.63
N GLY A 14 -36.98 -11.21 -40.89
CA GLY A 14 -37.05 -11.18 -39.43
C GLY A 14 -38.43 -10.89 -38.83
N LYS A 15 -38.47 -11.00 -37.50
CA LYS A 15 -39.29 -10.19 -36.58
C LYS A 15 -38.69 -10.26 -35.18
N SER A 16 -38.86 -9.14 -34.47
CA SER A 16 -38.15 -8.62 -33.30
C SER A 16 -38.62 -9.17 -31.94
N ARG A 17 -37.76 -8.95 -30.92
CA ARG A 17 -37.91 -9.05 -29.43
C ARG A 17 -37.63 -10.46 -28.87
N LYS A 18 -36.76 -10.69 -27.88
CA LYS A 18 -36.47 -9.98 -26.62
C LYS A 18 -35.07 -10.37 -26.08
N ASN A 19 -34.42 -9.44 -25.36
CA ASN A 19 -33.19 -9.65 -24.59
C ASN A 19 -33.33 -10.80 -23.60
N ASN A 20 -32.45 -11.80 -23.67
CA ASN A 20 -32.16 -12.71 -22.57
C ASN A 20 -30.69 -12.57 -22.20
N LYS A 21 -30.45 -11.96 -21.02
CA LYS A 21 -29.20 -12.08 -20.27
C LYS A 21 -28.93 -13.57 -20.04
N ILE A 22 -27.78 -14.06 -20.51
CA ILE A 22 -27.27 -15.37 -20.12
C ILE A 22 -26.49 -15.16 -18.83
N SER A 23 -27.09 -15.55 -17.71
CA SER A 23 -26.41 -15.73 -16.43
C SER A 23 -25.76 -17.10 -16.43
N LEU A 24 -24.42 -17.13 -16.36
CA LEU A 24 -23.66 -18.35 -16.11
C LEU A 24 -23.73 -18.64 -14.61
N LYS A 25 -24.43 -19.71 -14.24
CA LYS A 25 -24.44 -20.26 -12.88
C LYS A 25 -23.13 -21.01 -12.65
N TYR A 26 -22.29 -20.52 -11.75
CA TYR A 26 -21.24 -21.30 -11.10
C TYR A 26 -21.85 -22.08 -9.94
N ASP A 27 -21.72 -23.40 -9.98
CA ASP A 27 -22.23 -24.32 -8.95
C ASP A 27 -21.11 -24.53 -7.92
N ASN A 28 -21.05 -23.68 -6.89
CA ASN A 28 -20.05 -23.76 -5.83
C ASN A 28 -20.72 -24.15 -4.50
N LYS A 29 -20.97 -25.44 -4.30
CA LYS A 29 -21.52 -25.97 -3.05
C LYS A 29 -20.42 -26.13 -2.00
N ARG A 30 -20.05 -25.04 -1.29
CA ARG A 30 -19.70 -25.10 0.15
C ARG A 30 -19.54 -23.73 0.84
N TRP A 31 -20.40 -22.75 0.57
CA TRP A 31 -20.57 -21.59 1.46
C TRP A 31 -22.04 -21.17 1.36
N GLN A 32 -22.86 -21.58 2.32
CA GLN A 32 -24.27 -21.18 2.41
C GLN A 32 -24.47 -20.37 3.69
N HIS A 33 -24.56 -19.05 3.54
CA HIS A 33 -25.29 -18.19 4.48
C HIS A 33 -26.64 -17.84 3.86
N HIS A 34 -27.71 -18.16 4.58
CA HIS A 34 -29.06 -17.71 4.30
C HIS A 34 -29.20 -16.21 4.65
N PRO A 35 -29.86 -15.38 3.84
CA PRO A 35 -30.33 -14.06 4.25
C PRO A 35 -31.75 -14.19 4.81
N ASP A 36 -32.02 -13.57 5.95
CA ASP A 36 -33.32 -12.95 6.28
C ASP A 36 -33.25 -12.33 7.70
N GLY A 37 -33.66 -11.06 7.81
CA GLY A 37 -34.39 -10.57 8.99
C GLY A 37 -33.64 -9.73 10.02
N GLU A 38 -33.82 -8.41 9.89
CA GLU A 38 -34.12 -7.45 10.98
C GLU A 38 -33.07 -7.19 12.09
N SER A 39 -32.55 -5.96 12.06
CA SER A 39 -31.87 -5.31 13.19
C SER A 39 -32.83 -5.05 14.36
N PRO A 40 -32.41 -5.30 15.61
CA PRO A 40 -32.95 -4.60 16.76
C PRO A 40 -31.97 -3.52 17.25
N LEU A 41 -32.45 -2.28 17.23
CA LEU A 41 -31.99 -1.17 18.08
C LEU A 41 -31.87 -1.63 19.54
N ILE A 42 -30.73 -1.38 20.19
CA ILE A 42 -30.59 -1.53 21.64
C ILE A 42 -30.25 -0.18 22.25
N GLU A 43 -31.24 0.39 22.94
CA GLU A 43 -31.13 1.54 23.84
C GLU A 43 -30.19 1.22 25.01
N ALA A 44 -29.09 1.97 25.14
CA ALA A 44 -28.26 1.96 26.33
C ALA A 44 -28.86 2.86 27.42
N ARG A 45 -29.55 2.26 28.40
CA ARG A 45 -29.91 2.90 29.67
C ARG A 45 -28.65 3.21 30.49
N ARG A 46 -28.38 4.50 30.74
CA ARG A 46 -27.43 4.98 31.76
C ARG A 46 -28.08 4.96 33.14
N SER A 47 -27.53 4.19 34.07
CA SER A 47 -27.75 4.31 35.52
C SER A 47 -26.68 5.22 36.13
N GLY A 48 -27.12 6.22 36.92
CA GLY A 48 -26.24 7.20 37.57
C GLY A 48 -25.89 6.90 39.04
N GLY A 49 -24.86 7.62 39.51
CA GLY A 49 -24.60 7.98 40.92
C GLY A 49 -23.40 7.30 41.59
N PRO A 50 -22.83 7.87 42.68
CA PRO A 50 -22.30 9.25 42.79
C PRO A 50 -20.95 9.38 43.56
N HIS A 51 -20.36 10.59 43.50
CA HIS A 51 -19.52 11.35 44.48
C HIS A 51 -18.47 10.66 45.38
N ILE A 52 -17.25 11.22 45.46
CA ILE A 52 -16.60 11.77 46.70
C ILE A 52 -15.58 12.89 46.33
N ALA A 53 -15.56 13.97 47.12
CA ALA A 53 -14.65 15.12 47.08
C ALA A 53 -13.78 15.22 48.36
N GLY A 54 -12.69 16.02 48.32
CA GLY A 54 -11.97 16.57 49.50
C GLY A 54 -10.44 16.65 49.29
N GLN A 55 -9.86 17.83 49.00
CA GLN A 55 -9.28 18.86 49.93
C GLN A 55 -7.94 18.44 50.58
N GLU A 56 -6.80 19.06 50.23
CA GLU A 56 -6.18 20.33 50.73
C GLU A 56 -5.09 20.09 51.80
N GLY A 57 -3.96 20.80 51.68
CA GLY A 57 -2.92 20.84 52.73
C GLY A 57 -1.59 21.46 52.28
N ALA A 58 -1.42 22.76 52.55
CA ALA A 58 -0.19 23.54 52.39
C ALA A 58 0.58 23.68 53.73
N ALA A 59 1.91 23.84 53.69
CA ALA A 59 2.77 24.61 54.60
C ALA A 59 4.26 24.39 54.24
N VAL A 60 5.03 25.39 53.79
CA VAL A 60 5.79 26.40 54.57
C VAL A 60 6.99 25.80 55.31
N GLN A 61 8.24 26.17 54.96
CA GLN A 61 9.09 27.13 55.72
C GLN A 61 10.53 27.27 55.16
N THR A 62 10.98 28.53 55.18
CA THR A 62 12.29 29.13 54.89
C THR A 62 13.36 28.87 55.97
N PHE A 63 14.64 29.15 55.68
CA PHE A 63 15.59 30.05 56.44
C PHE A 63 17.02 29.90 55.86
N SER A 64 17.61 30.93 55.20
CA SER A 64 18.66 31.86 55.73
C SER A 64 20.12 31.45 55.38
N VAL A 65 21.19 32.25 55.28
CA VAL A 65 21.65 33.54 55.85
C VAL A 65 22.74 34.16 54.91
N LEU A 66 22.85 35.50 54.90
CA LEU A 66 23.87 36.40 54.27
C LEU A 66 25.15 36.54 55.16
N PRO A 67 26.34 37.05 54.71
CA PRO A 67 26.58 38.50 54.76
C PRO A 67 27.69 39.14 53.84
N THR A 68 27.48 40.44 53.52
CA THR A 68 28.38 41.65 53.43
C THR A 68 29.93 41.51 53.42
N LYS A 69 30.84 42.35 52.86
CA LYS A 69 30.90 43.74 52.29
C LYS A 69 32.38 44.07 51.85
N ILE A 70 32.58 45.10 50.99
CA ILE A 70 33.71 46.12 50.92
C ILE A 70 34.94 45.96 49.93
N MET A 71 34.97 46.91 48.94
CA MET A 71 36.02 47.80 48.32
C MET A 71 37.41 47.39 47.74
N SER A 72 37.56 47.66 46.40
CA SER A 72 38.57 48.37 45.52
C SER A 72 40.10 48.42 45.80
N PRO A 73 41.03 48.93 44.91
CA PRO A 73 40.94 49.49 43.53
C PRO A 73 42.10 49.12 42.52
N LYS A 74 41.92 49.43 41.22
CA LYS A 74 42.91 49.74 40.12
C LYS A 74 42.11 49.72 38.79
N LEU A 75 42.20 50.60 37.79
CA LEU A 75 43.08 51.72 37.43
C LEU A 75 42.33 52.56 36.37
N LEU A 76 42.48 53.88 36.41
CA LEU A 76 41.88 54.89 35.52
C LEU A 76 42.87 55.27 34.38
N PHE A 77 42.37 55.95 33.33
CA PHE A 77 43.05 56.56 32.15
C PHE A 77 43.29 55.58 30.96
N LEU A 78 42.97 55.88 29.69
CA LEU A 78 42.87 57.14 28.95
C LEU A 78 41.90 57.04 27.74
N LEU A 79 41.06 58.06 27.58
CA LEU A 79 40.54 58.53 26.29
C LEU A 79 41.70 59.06 25.44
N GLY A 80 41.66 58.84 24.12
CA GLY A 80 42.33 59.71 23.15
C GLY A 80 43.17 58.98 22.09
N CYS A 81 42.55 58.66 20.96
CA CYS A 81 43.07 58.97 19.63
C CYS A 81 42.03 58.57 18.57
N LEU A 82 41.30 59.59 18.16
CA LEU A 82 40.35 59.62 17.06
C LEU A 82 41.04 60.47 15.96
N ILE A 83 40.77 60.13 14.71
CA ILE A 83 40.88 60.94 13.47
C ILE A 83 42.16 60.76 12.61
N LEU A 84 41.86 60.58 11.30
CA LEU A 84 42.65 60.73 10.04
C LEU A 84 43.06 59.36 9.45
N PHE A 85 42.50 58.81 8.38
CA PHE A 85 41.88 59.33 7.14
C PHE A 85 40.76 58.34 6.70
N ALA A 86 39.49 58.70 6.45
CA ALA A 86 38.91 59.53 5.37
C ALA A 86 38.88 58.87 3.97
N VAL A 87 37.74 59.06 3.27
CA VAL A 87 37.33 58.66 1.89
C VAL A 87 36.52 57.35 1.84
N SER A 88 35.24 57.27 1.47
CA SER A 88 34.23 58.24 1.00
C SER A 88 32.83 57.65 1.25
N ILE A 89 31.98 58.35 1.99
CA ILE A 89 30.52 58.11 2.04
C ILE A 89 29.83 59.45 1.76
N ARG A 90 29.04 59.47 0.70
CA ARG A 90 27.91 60.37 0.35
C ARG A 90 27.41 59.83 -1.01
N ALA A 91 26.13 59.65 -1.31
CA ALA A 91 24.87 60.11 -0.71
C ALA A 91 23.72 59.33 -1.38
N GLN A 92 22.48 59.65 -0.98
CA GLN A 92 21.17 59.27 -1.54
C GLN A 92 20.63 57.91 -1.03
N GLY A 93 19.44 57.81 -0.47
CA GLY A 93 18.38 58.78 -0.23
C GLY A 93 17.27 58.08 0.57
N ASP A 94 16.51 58.86 1.33
CA ASP A 94 15.19 58.43 1.81
C ASP A 94 14.33 58.08 0.58
N GLU A 95 14.02 56.81 0.40
CA GLU A 95 12.80 56.38 -0.28
C GLU A 95 12.06 55.41 0.65
N SER A 96 10.93 55.89 1.13
CA SER A 96 9.81 55.12 1.62
C SER A 96 9.48 54.00 0.61
N GLY A 97 9.95 52.78 0.91
CA GLY A 97 9.48 51.55 0.30
C GLY A 97 8.68 50.79 1.34
N ASP A 98 7.38 50.68 1.10
CA ASP A 98 6.46 49.80 1.81
C ASP A 98 6.99 48.36 1.72
N ASP A 99 7.73 47.91 2.74
CA ASP A 99 8.23 46.54 2.82
C ASP A 99 7.03 45.67 3.20
N GLN A 100 6.23 45.31 2.20
CA GLN A 100 5.19 44.28 2.28
C GLN A 100 5.88 42.92 2.49
N SER A 101 6.56 42.73 3.61
CA SER A 101 6.80 41.38 4.12
C SER A 101 5.41 40.80 4.40
N PRO A 102 4.99 39.72 3.74
CA PRO A 102 3.63 39.25 3.88
C PRO A 102 3.40 38.84 5.34
N ASN A 103 2.31 39.35 5.93
CA ASN A 103 2.01 39.18 7.34
C ASN A 103 1.94 37.69 7.67
N ALA A 104 2.94 37.18 8.39
CA ALA A 104 3.08 35.75 8.68
C ALA A 104 1.87 35.20 9.44
N GLU A 105 1.21 36.03 10.25
CA GLU A 105 -0.01 35.66 10.97
C GLU A 105 -1.19 35.43 10.02
N GLU A 106 -1.35 36.29 9.02
CA GLU A 106 -2.41 36.18 8.01
C GLU A 106 -2.15 35.01 7.05
N LEU A 107 -0.92 34.87 6.59
CA LEU A 107 -0.53 33.75 5.73
C LEU A 107 -0.70 32.40 6.42
N CYS A 108 -0.52 32.34 7.73
CA CYS A 108 -0.63 31.11 8.51
C CYS A 108 -2.01 30.87 9.11
N ASP A 109 -2.98 31.75 8.86
CA ASP A 109 -4.34 31.56 9.35
C ASP A 109 -4.96 30.29 8.73
N ASN A 110 -5.50 29.44 9.60
CA ASN A 110 -6.06 28.13 9.26
C ASN A 110 -5.10 27.20 8.47
N ARG A 111 -3.77 27.42 8.53
CA ARG A 111 -2.77 26.51 7.94
C ARG A 111 -2.20 25.51 8.96
N PRO A 112 -2.08 24.22 8.59
CA PRO A 112 -1.28 23.24 9.33
C PRO A 112 0.19 23.66 9.40
N GLY A 113 0.89 23.29 10.48
CA GLY A 113 2.32 23.64 10.65
C GLY A 113 3.29 22.85 9.77
N ASP A 114 2.82 21.74 9.19
CA ASP A 114 3.54 20.85 8.29
C ASP A 114 3.25 21.13 6.80
N GLU A 115 2.36 22.08 6.49
CA GLU A 115 2.05 22.48 5.11
C GLU A 115 3.05 23.51 4.58
N TYR A 116 3.66 23.20 3.45
CA TYR A 116 4.49 24.08 2.65
C TYR A 116 3.68 24.75 1.54
N PHE A 117 3.91 26.05 1.37
CA PHE A 117 3.31 26.88 0.32
C PHE A 117 4.34 27.86 -0.25
N ARG A 118 4.07 28.42 -1.43
CA ARG A 118 4.91 29.45 -2.07
C ARG A 118 4.39 30.83 -1.71
N LEU A 119 5.30 31.78 -1.57
CA LEU A 119 4.96 33.20 -1.48
C LEU A 119 4.78 33.85 -2.85
N SER A 120 5.37 33.26 -3.90
CA SER A 120 5.23 33.69 -5.28
C SER A 120 5.35 32.49 -6.22
N THR A 121 4.68 32.57 -7.37
CA THR A 121 4.82 31.63 -8.50
C THR A 121 5.95 32.02 -9.43
N ASP A 122 6.55 33.20 -9.22
CA ASP A 122 7.64 33.70 -10.05
C ASP A 122 8.97 33.07 -9.64
N GLY A 123 9.65 32.40 -10.56
CA GLY A 123 11.00 31.87 -10.35
C GLY A 123 11.16 30.40 -10.71
N ASP A 124 12.11 29.73 -10.07
CA ASP A 124 12.53 28.37 -10.43
C ASP A 124 11.80 27.26 -9.64
N CYS A 125 10.71 27.63 -8.95
CA CYS A 125 9.78 26.74 -8.27
C CYS A 125 10.30 26.02 -7.02
N ARG A 126 11.45 26.43 -6.50
CA ARG A 126 12.16 25.67 -5.46
C ARG A 126 11.91 26.18 -4.06
N ASP A 127 11.55 27.44 -3.93
CA ASP A 127 11.40 28.12 -2.65
C ASP A 127 9.97 27.96 -2.14
N VAL A 128 9.85 27.41 -0.93
CA VAL A 128 8.59 27.28 -0.20
C VAL A 128 8.78 27.70 1.25
N VAL A 129 7.69 28.00 1.93
CA VAL A 129 7.63 28.34 3.34
C VAL A 129 6.59 27.48 4.03
N ARG A 130 6.76 27.24 5.33
CA ARG A 130 5.72 26.64 6.20
C ARG A 130 5.51 27.48 7.45
N CYS A 131 4.38 27.28 8.10
CA CYS A 131 4.05 27.95 9.34
C CYS A 131 4.70 27.25 10.53
N ASP A 132 5.63 27.92 11.20
CA ASP A 132 6.23 27.44 12.43
C ASP A 132 5.66 28.20 13.62
N LYS A 133 4.87 27.49 14.44
CA LYS A 133 4.30 28.00 15.68
C LYS A 133 5.25 27.62 16.81
N ALA A 134 6.31 28.41 17.00
CA ALA A 134 7.26 28.17 18.08
C ALA A 134 6.53 28.20 19.43
N SER A 135 6.61 27.10 20.16
CA SER A 135 6.01 26.92 21.48
C SER A 135 6.56 27.95 22.50
N GLU A 136 5.65 28.43 23.35
CA GLU A 136 5.80 29.33 24.53
C GLU A 136 5.59 30.84 24.37
N ILE A 137 5.67 31.45 23.17
CA ILE A 137 5.47 32.92 23.01
C ILE A 137 4.35 33.30 22.01
N GLY A 138 3.79 32.35 21.27
CA GLY A 138 2.63 32.58 20.39
C GLY A 138 2.92 33.41 19.13
N VAL A 139 4.20 33.65 18.80
CA VAL A 139 4.60 34.35 17.57
C VAL A 139 4.66 33.35 16.41
N THR A 140 3.88 33.60 15.36
CA THR A 140 3.87 32.78 14.15
C THR A 140 4.98 33.24 13.20
N ARG A 141 5.84 32.32 12.76
CA ARG A 141 6.93 32.61 11.81
C ARG A 141 6.85 31.73 10.58
N LEU A 142 7.39 32.23 9.46
CA LEU A 142 7.56 31.45 8.24
C LEU A 142 8.94 30.80 8.21
N ALA A 143 8.97 29.47 8.14
CA ALA A 143 10.20 28.71 7.95
C ALA A 143 10.37 28.39 6.46
N SER A 144 11.39 28.99 5.82
CA SER A 144 11.70 28.77 4.40
C SER A 144 12.48 27.49 4.17
N VAL A 145 12.11 26.74 3.13
CA VAL A 145 12.83 25.56 2.63
C VAL A 145 13.02 25.71 1.12
N LYS A 146 14.22 25.36 0.63
CA LYS A 146 14.57 25.42 -0.80
C LYS A 146 14.99 24.05 -1.31
N CYS A 147 14.38 23.60 -2.40
CA CYS A 147 14.77 22.34 -3.03
C CYS A 147 16.22 22.36 -3.59
N PRO A 148 16.94 21.23 -3.57
CA PRO A 148 18.24 21.08 -4.23
C PRO A 148 18.24 21.49 -5.71
N THR A 149 19.42 21.79 -6.25
CA THR A 149 19.57 22.20 -7.66
C THR A 149 19.13 21.08 -8.60
N GLY A 150 18.30 21.40 -9.59
CA GLY A 150 17.72 20.43 -10.52
C GLY A 150 16.33 19.91 -10.13
N LEU A 151 15.91 20.16 -8.89
CA LEU A 151 14.57 19.85 -8.39
C LEU A 151 13.68 21.10 -8.38
N ALA A 152 12.37 20.89 -8.27
CA ALA A 152 11.34 21.88 -7.96
C ALA A 152 10.46 21.30 -6.84
N PHE A 153 9.83 22.17 -6.04
CA PHE A 153 8.88 21.71 -5.04
C PHE A 153 7.56 21.39 -5.73
N ASP A 154 6.86 20.32 -5.34
CA ASP A 154 5.51 19.99 -5.79
C ASP A 154 4.53 20.35 -4.66
N ILE A 155 3.62 21.30 -4.91
CA ILE A 155 2.69 21.82 -3.89
C ILE A 155 1.62 20.81 -3.48
N GLU A 156 1.24 19.88 -4.36
CA GLU A 156 0.27 18.86 -4.03
C GLU A 156 0.92 17.70 -3.24
N ARG A 157 2.13 17.29 -3.66
CA ARG A 157 2.89 16.20 -3.02
C ARG A 157 3.67 16.63 -1.78
N GLN A 158 3.83 17.93 -1.56
CA GLN A 158 4.55 18.51 -0.43
C GLN A 158 6.01 18.02 -0.35
N THR A 159 6.66 17.86 -1.51
CA THR A 159 8.04 17.33 -1.62
C THR A 159 8.79 17.91 -2.82
N CYS A 160 10.12 17.80 -2.83
CA CYS A 160 10.95 18.14 -3.98
C CYS A 160 11.01 17.00 -4.99
N ASP A 161 10.68 17.28 -6.26
CA ASP A 161 10.74 16.34 -7.38
C ASP A 161 11.50 16.96 -8.55
N TRP A 162 11.85 16.17 -9.56
CA TRP A 162 12.51 16.65 -10.78
C TRP A 162 11.63 17.68 -11.47
N LYS A 163 12.25 18.78 -11.95
CA LYS A 163 11.52 19.90 -12.59
C LYS A 163 10.58 19.47 -13.71
N THR A 164 10.89 18.40 -14.43
CA THR A 164 10.04 17.85 -15.50
C THR A 164 8.74 17.24 -14.98
N ASN A 165 8.73 16.73 -13.74
CA ASN A 165 7.61 16.06 -13.11
C ASN A 165 6.69 17.02 -12.36
N VAL A 166 7.22 18.16 -11.90
CA VAL A 166 6.44 19.21 -11.22
C VAL A 166 5.63 19.99 -12.26
N LYS A 167 4.29 19.84 -12.22
CA LYS A 167 3.36 20.51 -13.13
C LYS A 167 2.57 21.67 -12.49
N ASN A 168 2.66 21.82 -11.18
CA ASN A 168 1.90 22.78 -10.37
C ASN A 168 2.77 23.95 -9.89
N CYS A 169 3.69 24.43 -10.74
CA CYS A 169 4.60 25.49 -10.36
C CYS A 169 3.94 26.88 -10.27
N ASP A 170 2.87 27.01 -11.04
CA ASP A 170 1.94 28.13 -11.11
C ASP A 170 0.97 28.21 -9.92
N GLN A 171 1.06 27.30 -8.95
CA GLN A 171 0.21 27.29 -7.76
C GLN A 171 0.96 27.84 -6.54
N LEU A 172 0.31 28.69 -5.75
CA LEU A 172 0.89 29.18 -4.49
C LEU A 172 0.72 28.16 -3.36
N GLU A 173 -0.44 27.54 -3.30
CA GLU A 173 -0.84 26.68 -2.19
C GLU A 173 -1.74 25.56 -2.69
N LYS A 174 -1.96 24.56 -1.83
CA LYS A 174 -2.93 23.51 -2.11
C LYS A 174 -4.35 24.11 -2.05
N PRO A 175 -5.22 23.84 -3.05
CA PRO A 175 -6.59 24.34 -3.02
C PRO A 175 -7.33 23.94 -1.73
N ARG A 176 -7.86 24.95 -1.00
CA ARG A 176 -8.64 24.73 0.21
C ARG A 176 -10.02 24.19 -0.15
N LYS A 177 -10.27 22.94 0.21
CA LYS A 177 -11.56 22.27 0.03
C LYS A 177 -12.51 22.61 1.18
N ILE A 178 -13.77 22.88 0.88
CA ILE A 178 -14.81 23.09 1.91
C ILE A 178 -15.08 21.75 2.58
N LEU A 179 -14.98 21.71 3.90
CA LEU A 179 -15.18 20.49 4.69
C LEU A 179 -16.60 20.41 5.24
N PRO A 180 -17.14 19.19 5.41
CA PRO A 180 -18.45 18.98 6.00
C PRO A 180 -18.43 19.21 7.51
N ILE A 181 -19.58 19.59 8.08
CA ILE A 181 -19.71 19.92 9.50
C ILE A 181 -20.11 18.65 10.27
N LEU A 182 -19.14 17.75 10.47
CA LEU A 182 -19.39 16.43 11.07
C LEU A 182 -19.23 16.36 12.59
N LYS A 183 -18.50 17.30 13.19
CA LYS A 183 -18.21 17.32 14.64
C LYS A 183 -18.89 18.54 15.28
N THR A 184 -20.03 18.31 15.91
CA THR A 184 -20.82 19.36 16.57
C THR A 184 -21.29 18.89 17.95
N ASP A 185 -21.48 19.83 18.87
CA ASP A 185 -21.97 19.53 20.22
C ASP A 185 -23.43 19.03 20.19
N GLU A 186 -24.21 19.52 19.24
CA GLU A 186 -25.59 19.08 18.95
C GLU A 186 -25.72 18.67 17.48
N PRO A 187 -26.49 17.61 17.16
CA PRO A 187 -26.65 17.15 15.78
C PRO A 187 -27.41 18.19 14.94
N ILE A 188 -26.76 18.70 13.88
CA ILE A 188 -27.35 19.65 12.93
C ILE A 188 -28.46 18.98 12.09
N CYS A 189 -28.24 17.72 11.73
CA CYS A 189 -29.09 16.97 10.82
C CYS A 189 -29.86 15.86 11.54
N PRO A 190 -31.04 15.46 11.01
CA PRO A 190 -31.78 14.28 11.49
C PRO A 190 -30.95 12.98 11.40
N GLU A 191 -31.37 11.96 12.14
CA GLU A 191 -30.75 10.63 12.07
C GLU A 191 -30.67 10.10 10.62
N GLY A 192 -29.53 9.52 10.25
CA GLY A 192 -29.26 9.03 8.90
C GLY A 192 -28.75 10.09 7.91
N LYS A 193 -28.72 11.37 8.28
CA LYS A 193 -28.19 12.46 7.45
C LYS A 193 -26.96 13.13 8.08
N LEU A 194 -26.11 13.72 7.25
CA LEU A 194 -24.92 14.47 7.66
C LEU A 194 -24.92 15.86 7.05
N SER A 195 -24.26 16.81 7.72
CA SER A 195 -24.21 18.22 7.30
C SER A 195 -23.07 18.46 6.32
N CYS A 196 -23.41 19.01 5.16
CA CYS A 196 -22.50 19.69 4.25
C CYS A 196 -21.85 20.92 4.94
N GLY A 197 -20.80 21.47 4.33
CA GLY A 197 -20.08 22.66 4.78
C GLY A 197 -20.95 23.92 4.77
N ASN A 198 -21.93 23.98 3.87
CA ASN A 198 -22.94 25.03 3.77
C ASN A 198 -24.13 24.84 4.73
N GLY A 199 -24.16 23.76 5.53
CA GLY A 199 -25.24 23.44 6.47
C GLY A 199 -26.42 22.65 5.87
N GLU A 200 -26.37 22.26 4.60
CA GLU A 200 -27.37 21.37 3.98
C GLU A 200 -27.24 19.94 4.51
N CYS A 201 -28.36 19.24 4.71
CA CYS A 201 -28.36 17.86 5.20
C CYS A 201 -28.58 16.87 4.06
N VAL A 202 -27.59 16.01 3.82
CA VAL A 202 -27.61 14.96 2.78
C VAL A 202 -27.51 13.59 3.45
N ASP A 203 -28.01 12.54 2.79
CA ASP A 203 -27.99 11.18 3.35
C ASP A 203 -26.54 10.69 3.59
N LYS A 204 -26.32 9.99 4.70
CA LYS A 204 -24.97 9.57 5.12
C LYS A 204 -24.25 8.74 4.05
N GLU A 205 -24.98 7.89 3.33
CA GLU A 205 -24.46 6.99 2.30
C GLU A 205 -23.96 7.74 1.04
N LEU A 206 -24.40 8.99 0.86
CA LEU A 206 -23.99 9.82 -0.26
C LEU A 206 -22.62 10.49 -0.03
N PHE A 207 -22.17 10.60 1.22
CA PHE A 207 -20.83 11.12 1.50
C PHE A 207 -19.75 10.18 0.97
N CYS A 208 -18.75 10.75 0.29
CA CYS A 208 -17.60 10.03 -0.26
C CYS A 208 -17.99 8.92 -1.24
N ASN A 209 -19.00 9.16 -2.06
CA ASN A 209 -19.49 8.23 -3.08
C ASN A 209 -18.86 8.49 -4.47
N GLY A 210 -18.05 9.54 -4.61
CA GLY A 210 -17.40 9.98 -5.85
C GLY A 210 -18.24 10.95 -6.70
N LYS A 211 -19.37 11.45 -6.20
CA LYS A 211 -20.28 12.37 -6.88
C LYS A 211 -20.66 13.50 -5.91
N PRO A 212 -20.51 14.78 -6.29
CA PRO A 212 -20.95 15.87 -5.43
C PRO A 212 -22.47 15.88 -5.27
N ASP A 213 -22.93 15.63 -4.05
CA ASP A 213 -24.34 15.70 -3.65
C ASP A 213 -24.62 16.97 -2.81
N CYS A 214 -23.61 17.54 -2.13
CA CYS A 214 -23.71 18.87 -1.54
C CYS A 214 -23.52 19.98 -2.61
N LYS A 215 -24.23 21.10 -2.48
CA LYS A 215 -24.02 22.27 -3.39
C LYS A 215 -22.61 22.85 -3.35
N ASP A 216 -21.90 22.64 -2.25
CA ASP A 216 -20.53 23.10 -2.02
C ASP A 216 -19.50 21.97 -2.16
N GLU A 217 -19.93 20.79 -2.63
CA GLU A 217 -19.10 19.59 -2.85
C GLU A 217 -18.37 19.08 -1.60
N SER A 218 -18.80 19.52 -0.40
CA SER A 218 -18.12 19.22 0.85
C SER A 218 -18.23 17.75 1.28
N ASP A 219 -19.24 17.04 0.80
CA ASP A 219 -19.43 15.60 0.99
C ASP A 219 -18.29 14.73 0.43
N GLU A 220 -17.59 15.22 -0.60
CA GLU A 220 -16.48 14.52 -1.26
C GLU A 220 -15.09 14.99 -0.78
N ASN A 221 -15.05 15.88 0.20
CA ASN A 221 -13.81 16.51 0.66
C ASN A 221 -13.23 15.92 1.96
N ALA A 222 -13.96 15.00 2.60
CA ALA A 222 -13.56 14.35 3.85
C ALA A 222 -13.44 12.82 3.72
N CYS A 223 -12.82 12.32 2.65
CA CYS A 223 -12.85 10.88 2.30
C CYS A 223 -11.57 10.11 2.64
N THR A 224 -10.79 10.60 3.61
CA THR A 224 -9.58 9.90 4.06
C THR A 224 -9.93 8.85 5.11
N VAL A 225 -9.00 7.94 5.40
CA VAL A 225 -9.13 6.93 6.47
C VAL A 225 -9.53 7.55 7.83
N GLU A 226 -9.10 8.78 8.10
CA GLU A 226 -9.37 9.49 9.36
C GLU A 226 -10.67 10.28 9.35
N THR A 227 -11.04 10.83 8.18
CA THR A 227 -12.10 11.83 8.07
C THR A 227 -13.39 11.30 7.47
N ASP A 228 -13.37 10.13 6.82
CA ASP A 228 -14.55 9.54 6.19
C ASP A 228 -15.64 9.27 7.25
N PRO A 229 -16.85 9.84 7.09
CA PRO A 229 -17.96 9.60 8.01
C PRO A 229 -18.48 8.16 7.97
N ASN A 230 -18.21 7.45 6.87
CA ASN A 230 -18.54 6.05 6.64
C ASN A 230 -17.33 5.13 6.84
N ARG A 231 -16.27 5.62 7.49
CA ARG A 231 -15.07 4.81 7.74
C ARG A 231 -15.37 3.55 8.56
N ALA A 232 -14.58 2.53 8.33
CA ALA A 232 -14.59 1.32 9.15
C ALA A 232 -14.34 1.68 10.63
N PRO A 233 -15.04 1.02 11.58
CA PRO A 233 -14.80 1.23 13.00
C PRO A 233 -13.39 0.75 13.40
N ASP A 234 -12.90 1.24 14.53
CA ASP A 234 -11.69 0.68 15.14
C ASP A 234 -11.93 -0.80 15.48
N CYS A 235 -10.87 -1.61 15.46
CA CYS A 235 -10.94 -3.05 15.68
C CYS A 235 -11.74 -3.40 16.95
N ASP A 236 -12.80 -4.19 16.77
CA ASP A 236 -13.54 -4.83 17.86
C ASP A 236 -13.25 -6.34 17.85
N PRO A 237 -12.34 -6.84 18.71
CA PRO A 237 -12.01 -8.25 18.80
C PRO A 237 -13.17 -9.14 19.24
N SER A 238 -14.29 -8.59 19.71
CA SER A 238 -15.48 -9.39 20.03
C SER A 238 -16.29 -9.74 18.78
N GLN A 239 -16.31 -8.85 17.78
CA GLN A 239 -16.97 -9.04 16.50
C GLN A 239 -16.05 -9.64 15.43
N CYS A 240 -14.76 -9.35 15.49
CA CYS A 240 -13.77 -9.88 14.57
C CYS A 240 -13.17 -11.20 15.07
N GLN A 241 -13.72 -12.32 14.62
CA GLN A 241 -13.27 -13.66 15.01
C GLN A 241 -12.73 -14.45 13.82
N LEU A 242 -11.70 -15.26 14.08
CA LEU A 242 -11.20 -16.25 13.14
C LEU A 242 -12.27 -17.32 12.85
N PRO A 243 -12.30 -17.91 11.64
CA PRO A 243 -11.34 -17.73 10.54
C PRO A 243 -11.64 -16.55 9.61
N ASP A 244 -12.80 -15.92 9.73
CA ASP A 244 -13.28 -14.97 8.71
C ASP A 244 -12.71 -13.57 8.91
N CYS A 245 -12.41 -13.18 10.14
CA CYS A 245 -11.92 -11.85 10.50
C CYS A 245 -10.73 -11.94 11.45
N TYR A 246 -9.70 -11.13 11.21
CA TYR A 246 -8.61 -10.92 12.16
C TYR A 246 -8.23 -9.44 12.23
N CYS A 247 -8.21 -8.89 13.44
CA CYS A 247 -7.69 -7.56 13.71
C CYS A 247 -7.12 -7.48 15.13
N SER A 248 -6.26 -6.48 15.36
CA SER A 248 -5.87 -6.06 16.70
C SER A 248 -5.62 -4.55 16.70
N ALA A 249 -5.60 -3.91 17.87
CA ALA A 249 -5.55 -2.45 17.99
C ALA A 249 -4.36 -1.80 17.25
N ASP A 250 -3.20 -2.47 17.25
CA ASP A 250 -1.95 -2.00 16.63
C ASP A 250 -1.38 -3.00 15.61
N GLY A 251 -2.11 -4.08 15.34
CA GLY A 251 -1.72 -5.11 14.38
C GLY A 251 -0.58 -6.03 14.84
N THR A 252 -0.10 -5.90 16.09
CA THR A 252 1.09 -6.65 16.56
C THR A 252 0.77 -7.94 17.29
N ARG A 253 -0.50 -8.18 17.65
CA ARG A 253 -0.91 -9.40 18.37
C ARG A 253 -0.77 -10.62 17.47
N ILE A 254 -0.51 -11.77 18.09
CA ILE A 254 -0.37 -13.06 17.41
C ILE A 254 -1.77 -13.70 17.24
N PRO A 255 -2.12 -14.18 16.03
CA PRO A 255 -3.35 -14.93 15.79
C PRO A 255 -3.51 -16.13 16.73
N GLY A 256 -4.72 -16.32 17.27
CA GLY A 256 -4.99 -17.40 18.22
C GLY A 256 -4.36 -17.23 19.61
N ASN A 257 -3.67 -16.11 19.87
CA ASN A 257 -2.99 -15.82 21.14
C ASN A 257 -1.98 -16.92 21.54
N ILE A 258 -1.32 -17.51 20.54
CA ILE A 258 -0.27 -18.52 20.72
C ILE A 258 0.97 -17.85 21.35
N GLU A 259 1.67 -18.56 22.23
CA GLU A 259 2.95 -18.10 22.78
C GLU A 259 3.98 -17.91 21.64
N VAL A 260 4.74 -16.81 21.66
CA VAL A 260 5.72 -16.47 20.61
C VAL A 260 6.63 -17.66 20.25
N SER A 261 7.13 -18.40 21.25
CA SER A 261 8.01 -19.57 21.04
C SER A 261 7.34 -20.75 20.33
N GLN A 262 6.01 -20.81 20.30
CA GLN A 262 5.23 -21.84 19.62
C GLN A 262 4.72 -21.41 18.23
N VAL A 263 4.97 -20.17 17.80
CA VAL A 263 4.58 -19.68 16.47
C VAL A 263 5.65 -20.06 15.44
N PRO A 264 5.31 -20.71 14.31
CA PRO A 264 6.26 -20.88 13.21
C PRO A 264 6.65 -19.51 12.62
N GLN A 265 7.94 -19.26 12.45
CA GLN A 265 8.38 -18.08 11.71
C GLN A 265 8.16 -18.33 10.22
N MET A 266 7.15 -17.67 9.66
CA MET A 266 6.86 -17.70 8.24
C MET A 266 7.71 -16.67 7.48
N ILE A 267 8.23 -17.05 6.33
CA ILE A 267 8.94 -16.17 5.39
C ILE A 267 8.24 -16.30 4.03
N THR A 268 7.77 -15.17 3.48
CA THR A 268 7.14 -15.12 2.16
C THR A 268 8.09 -14.47 1.17
N ILE A 269 8.63 -15.26 0.23
CA ILE A 269 9.44 -14.75 -0.89
C ILE A 269 8.52 -14.46 -2.06
N THR A 270 8.55 -13.22 -2.56
CA THR A 270 7.67 -12.81 -3.67
C THR A 270 8.42 -12.18 -4.81
N PHE A 271 7.97 -12.44 -6.04
CA PHE A 271 8.50 -11.83 -7.25
C PHE A 271 7.40 -11.06 -7.99
N ASN A 272 7.69 -9.81 -8.37
CA ASN A 272 6.80 -8.98 -9.16
C ASN A 272 7.25 -8.95 -10.63
N GLY A 273 6.27 -8.88 -11.54
CA GLY A 273 6.48 -8.59 -12.96
C GLY A 273 6.28 -9.80 -13.87
N ALA A 274 6.78 -9.67 -15.10
CA ALA A 274 6.60 -10.68 -16.13
C ALA A 274 7.46 -11.92 -15.86
N VAL A 275 6.91 -13.12 -16.06
CA VAL A 275 7.66 -14.39 -15.98
C VAL A 275 8.06 -14.79 -17.39
N ASN A 276 9.36 -14.86 -17.68
CA ASN A 276 9.84 -15.16 -19.02
C ASN A 276 11.28 -15.71 -18.99
N ILE A 277 11.89 -15.89 -20.17
CA ILE A 277 13.23 -16.46 -20.30
C ILE A 277 14.33 -15.67 -19.55
N ASP A 278 14.08 -14.40 -19.25
CA ASP A 278 15.04 -13.56 -18.52
C ASP A 278 15.10 -13.91 -17.04
N ASN A 279 14.14 -14.65 -16.47
CA ASN A 279 14.08 -14.93 -15.03
C ASN A 279 13.71 -16.37 -14.62
N ILE A 280 13.25 -17.23 -15.54
CA ILE A 280 12.92 -18.63 -15.23
C ILE A 280 14.12 -19.38 -14.62
N ASP A 281 15.33 -19.16 -15.14
CA ASP A 281 16.57 -19.76 -14.62
C ASP A 281 16.82 -19.40 -13.15
N LEU A 282 16.62 -18.13 -12.77
CA LEU A 282 16.72 -17.68 -11.39
C LEU A 282 15.71 -18.41 -10.49
N TYR A 283 14.47 -18.55 -10.95
CA TYR A 283 13.42 -19.23 -10.17
C TYR A 283 13.71 -20.72 -10.01
N GLU A 284 14.22 -21.39 -11.04
CA GLU A 284 14.63 -22.79 -10.97
C GLU A 284 15.81 -23.01 -10.02
N GLU A 285 16.75 -22.05 -9.95
CA GLU A 285 17.86 -22.12 -9.00
C GLU A 285 17.40 -21.94 -7.54
N ILE A 286 16.46 -21.03 -7.28
CA ILE A 286 15.93 -20.76 -5.92
C ILE A 286 14.97 -21.88 -5.49
N PHE A 287 14.02 -22.26 -6.34
CA PHE A 287 12.97 -23.26 -6.09
C PHE A 287 13.29 -24.58 -6.79
N ASN A 288 14.50 -25.09 -6.57
CA ASN A 288 15.07 -26.25 -7.27
C ASN A 288 14.50 -27.63 -6.88
N GLY A 289 13.48 -27.68 -6.03
CA GLY A 289 12.87 -28.91 -5.53
C GLY A 289 13.70 -29.69 -4.48
N GLN A 290 14.88 -29.20 -4.09
CA GLN A 290 15.76 -29.85 -3.10
C GLN A 290 15.74 -29.16 -1.72
N ARG A 291 15.19 -27.95 -1.65
CA ARG A 291 15.08 -27.16 -0.42
C ARG A 291 13.73 -27.44 0.23
N HIS A 292 13.73 -28.06 1.41
CA HIS A 292 12.53 -28.49 2.11
C HIS A 292 12.34 -27.76 3.44
N ASN A 293 11.12 -27.30 3.68
CA ASN A 293 10.65 -26.87 4.99
C ASN A 293 10.66 -28.04 6.00
N PRO A 294 10.59 -27.77 7.32
CA PRO A 294 10.63 -28.81 8.34
C PRO A 294 9.48 -29.84 8.31
N ASN A 295 8.44 -29.61 7.51
CA ASN A 295 7.35 -30.57 7.24
C ASN A 295 7.63 -31.51 6.05
N GLY A 296 8.81 -31.41 5.41
CA GLY A 296 9.21 -32.20 4.24
C GLY A 296 8.78 -31.62 2.89
N CYS A 297 7.95 -30.58 2.88
CA CYS A 297 7.52 -29.95 1.64
C CYS A 297 8.59 -29.00 1.12
N THR A 298 8.74 -28.93 -0.21
CA THR A 298 9.65 -27.99 -0.84
C THR A 298 9.22 -26.55 -0.55
N ILE A 299 10.19 -25.64 -0.40
CA ILE A 299 9.92 -24.23 -0.19
C ILE A 299 9.10 -23.65 -1.35
N ARG A 300 8.21 -22.70 -1.05
CA ARG A 300 7.32 -22.06 -2.04
C ARG A 300 7.51 -20.56 -2.06
N GLY A 301 7.25 -19.95 -3.21
CA GLY A 301 7.17 -18.50 -3.40
C GLY A 301 5.81 -18.08 -3.94
N THR A 302 5.56 -16.76 -3.94
CA THR A 302 4.37 -16.14 -4.54
C THR A 302 4.79 -15.21 -5.68
N PHE A 303 4.20 -15.39 -6.86
CA PHE A 303 4.51 -14.62 -8.06
C PHE A 303 3.37 -13.69 -8.41
N PHE A 304 3.58 -12.39 -8.26
CA PHE A 304 2.65 -11.36 -8.72
C PHE A 304 2.97 -11.08 -10.20
N VAL A 305 2.22 -11.73 -11.09
CA VAL A 305 2.48 -11.78 -12.53
C VAL A 305 1.77 -10.64 -13.26
N SER A 306 2.54 -9.88 -14.05
CA SER A 306 1.98 -8.91 -15.00
C SER A 306 1.83 -9.52 -16.40
N HIS A 307 0.91 -8.99 -17.21
CA HIS A 307 0.61 -9.61 -18.52
C HIS A 307 1.71 -9.41 -19.57
N LYS A 308 2.15 -8.17 -19.80
CA LYS A 308 3.04 -7.83 -20.93
C LYS A 308 4.36 -8.62 -20.83
N TYR A 309 4.74 -9.29 -21.92
CA TYR A 309 5.93 -10.14 -22.04
C TYR A 309 5.98 -11.43 -21.20
N THR A 310 4.88 -11.82 -20.54
CA THR A 310 4.82 -13.07 -19.78
C THR A 310 4.71 -14.30 -20.69
N ASN A 311 5.46 -15.34 -20.33
CA ASN A 311 5.35 -16.69 -20.83
C ASN A 311 4.41 -17.51 -19.93
N TYR A 312 3.19 -17.77 -20.41
CA TYR A 312 2.17 -18.47 -19.65
C TYR A 312 2.43 -19.97 -19.47
N SER A 313 3.26 -20.61 -20.32
CA SER A 313 3.69 -21.99 -20.05
C SER A 313 4.62 -22.07 -18.85
N ALA A 314 5.44 -21.03 -18.62
CA ALA A 314 6.29 -20.94 -17.44
C ALA A 314 5.47 -20.63 -16.18
N VAL A 315 4.48 -19.74 -16.27
CA VAL A 315 3.52 -19.49 -15.18
C VAL A 315 2.78 -20.77 -14.79
N GLN A 316 2.32 -21.54 -15.78
CA GLN A 316 1.70 -22.84 -15.56
C GLN A 316 2.64 -23.81 -14.83
N ASP A 317 3.93 -23.88 -15.20
CA ASP A 317 4.89 -24.77 -14.55
C ASP A 317 5.22 -24.33 -13.12
N LEU A 318 5.31 -23.01 -12.85
CA LEU A 318 5.48 -22.48 -11.50
C LEU A 318 4.31 -22.88 -10.58
N HIS A 319 3.07 -22.76 -11.08
CA HIS A 319 1.86 -23.18 -10.37
C HIS A 319 1.81 -24.70 -10.16
N ARG A 320 2.17 -25.49 -11.19
CA ARG A 320 2.27 -26.96 -11.12
C ARG A 320 3.24 -27.41 -10.02
N LYS A 321 4.36 -26.68 -9.88
CA LYS A 321 5.35 -26.85 -8.82
C LYS A 321 4.89 -26.29 -7.47
N GLY A 322 3.63 -25.93 -7.29
CA GLY A 322 3.04 -25.52 -6.01
C GLY A 322 3.35 -24.09 -5.57
N ASN A 323 4.00 -23.27 -6.41
CA ASN A 323 4.13 -21.85 -6.14
C ASN A 323 2.79 -21.14 -6.36
N GLU A 324 2.57 -20.07 -5.62
CA GLU A 324 1.36 -19.27 -5.76
C GLU A 324 1.50 -18.30 -6.93
N ILE A 325 0.45 -18.20 -7.75
CA ILE A 325 0.31 -17.22 -8.81
C ILE A 325 -0.74 -16.19 -8.41
N SER A 326 -0.38 -14.92 -8.51
CA SER A 326 -1.20 -13.76 -8.12
C SER A 326 -1.10 -12.67 -9.18
N ILE A 327 -1.93 -11.64 -9.07
CA ILE A 327 -2.10 -10.61 -10.09
C ILE A 327 -1.23 -9.39 -9.83
N PHE A 328 -0.52 -8.92 -10.86
CA PHE A 328 0.22 -7.65 -10.86
C PHE A 328 -0.16 -6.76 -12.05
N SER A 329 -1.48 -6.61 -12.23
CA SER A 329 -2.15 -5.93 -13.33
C SER A 329 -1.83 -6.42 -14.74
N LEU A 330 -2.58 -5.89 -15.70
CA LEU A 330 -2.44 -6.22 -17.11
C LEU A 330 -1.43 -5.28 -17.76
N THR A 331 -1.65 -3.97 -17.63
CA THR A 331 -0.87 -2.98 -18.39
C THR A 331 0.44 -2.61 -17.74
N HIS A 332 0.49 -2.65 -16.40
CA HIS A 332 1.54 -2.03 -15.59
C HIS A 332 1.80 -0.57 -16.05
N LYS A 333 0.75 0.21 -16.34
CA LYS A 333 0.83 1.63 -16.68
C LYS A 333 1.77 2.40 -15.74
N ASP A 334 2.69 3.16 -16.34
CA ASP A 334 3.78 3.83 -15.61
C ASP A 334 3.32 5.00 -14.75
N ASP A 335 2.15 5.58 -15.02
CA ASP A 335 1.61 6.71 -14.25
C ASP A 335 1.09 6.24 -12.89
N PRO A 336 1.71 6.63 -11.76
CA PRO A 336 1.25 6.24 -10.44
C PRO A 336 -0.13 6.82 -10.08
N GLN A 337 -0.54 7.93 -10.72
CA GLN A 337 -1.87 8.52 -10.50
C GLN A 337 -2.97 7.70 -11.14
N TYR A 338 -2.70 6.99 -12.25
CA TYR A 338 -3.65 6.06 -12.85
C TYR A 338 -4.16 5.03 -11.84
N TRP A 339 -3.26 4.52 -10.99
CA TRP A 339 -3.61 3.56 -9.93
C TRP A 339 -4.25 4.24 -8.74
N THR A 340 -3.65 5.32 -8.25
CA THR A 340 -4.12 6.04 -7.05
C THR A 340 -5.53 6.60 -7.25
N GLN A 341 -5.87 7.05 -8.46
CA GLN A 341 -7.17 7.63 -8.82
C GLN A 341 -8.03 6.69 -9.68
N GLY A 342 -7.62 5.42 -9.80
CA GLY A 342 -8.27 4.44 -10.66
C GLY A 342 -9.73 4.24 -10.27
N SER A 343 -10.62 4.26 -11.27
CA SER A 343 -12.03 3.96 -11.08
C SER A 343 -12.24 2.46 -10.79
N TYR A 344 -13.43 2.09 -10.33
CA TYR A 344 -13.80 0.68 -10.18
C TYR A 344 -13.56 -0.11 -11.48
N ASP A 345 -13.94 0.45 -12.63
CA ASP A 345 -13.78 -0.20 -13.94
C ASP A 345 -12.31 -0.32 -14.37
N ASP A 346 -11.46 0.64 -14.01
CA ASP A 346 -10.00 0.54 -14.23
C ASP A 346 -9.43 -0.64 -13.45
N TRP A 347 -9.72 -0.74 -12.15
CA TRP A 347 -9.28 -1.84 -11.31
C TRP A 347 -9.83 -3.19 -11.77
N LEU A 348 -11.08 -3.22 -12.24
CA LEU A 348 -11.71 -4.42 -12.78
C LEU A 348 -10.99 -4.90 -14.05
N ALA A 349 -10.77 -4.01 -15.01
CA ALA A 349 -10.11 -4.33 -16.28
C ALA A 349 -8.65 -4.76 -16.06
N GLU A 350 -7.95 -4.12 -15.14
CA GLU A 350 -6.55 -4.41 -14.85
C GLU A 350 -6.36 -5.72 -14.06
N MET A 351 -7.16 -5.96 -13.02
CA MET A 351 -6.94 -7.08 -12.11
C MET A 351 -7.75 -8.32 -12.49
N ALA A 352 -9.07 -8.20 -12.66
CA ALA A 352 -9.90 -9.34 -13.06
C ALA A 352 -9.63 -9.74 -14.53
N GLY A 353 -9.33 -8.78 -15.40
CA GLY A 353 -8.86 -9.04 -16.76
C GLY A 353 -7.55 -9.83 -16.78
N ALA A 354 -6.57 -9.44 -15.96
CA ALA A 354 -5.32 -10.20 -15.83
C ALA A 354 -5.53 -11.61 -15.27
N ARG A 355 -6.44 -11.79 -14.30
CA ARG A 355 -6.82 -13.13 -13.80
C ARG A 355 -7.35 -14.01 -14.92
N LEU A 356 -8.29 -13.49 -15.72
CA LEU A 356 -8.84 -14.22 -16.86
C LEU A 356 -7.77 -14.63 -17.88
N ILE A 357 -6.81 -13.75 -18.17
CA ILE A 357 -5.68 -14.06 -19.06
C ILE A 357 -4.83 -15.20 -18.47
N ILE A 358 -4.46 -15.14 -17.19
CA ILE A 358 -3.65 -16.20 -16.56
C ILE A 358 -4.42 -17.52 -16.54
N GLU A 359 -5.67 -17.54 -16.07
CA GLU A 359 -6.50 -18.75 -16.03
C GLU A 359 -6.59 -19.41 -17.40
N ARG A 360 -6.81 -18.61 -18.46
CA ARG A 360 -6.94 -19.11 -19.83
C ARG A 360 -5.61 -19.60 -20.40
N PHE A 361 -4.56 -18.79 -20.36
CA PHE A 361 -3.32 -19.10 -21.10
C PHE A 361 -2.31 -19.92 -20.28
N ALA A 362 -2.42 -19.96 -18.95
CA ALA A 362 -1.70 -20.92 -18.10
C ALA A 362 -2.56 -22.16 -17.77
N ASN A 363 -3.83 -22.21 -18.20
CA ASN A 363 -4.77 -23.32 -17.93
C ASN A 363 -4.86 -23.67 -16.43
N ILE A 364 -5.02 -22.65 -15.60
CA ILE A 364 -5.21 -22.78 -14.15
C ILE A 364 -6.71 -22.67 -13.87
N THR A 365 -7.32 -23.74 -13.38
CA THR A 365 -8.78 -23.90 -13.28
C THR A 365 -9.27 -24.22 -11.87
N ASP A 366 -8.37 -24.30 -10.88
CA ASP A 366 -8.70 -24.60 -9.49
C ASP A 366 -9.10 -23.37 -8.67
N GLY A 367 -9.26 -22.21 -9.32
CA GLY A 367 -9.67 -20.96 -8.68
C GLY A 367 -8.62 -20.40 -7.71
N SER A 368 -7.35 -20.81 -7.83
CA SER A 368 -6.31 -20.44 -6.87
C SER A 368 -5.71 -19.04 -7.09
N ILE A 369 -6.15 -18.29 -8.10
CA ILE A 369 -5.60 -16.96 -8.44
C ILE A 369 -6.42 -15.90 -7.71
N ILE A 370 -6.06 -15.68 -6.45
CA ILE A 370 -6.88 -14.94 -5.48
C ILE A 370 -6.15 -13.75 -4.83
N GLY A 371 -4.86 -13.58 -5.10
CA GLY A 371 -4.04 -12.48 -4.59
C GLY A 371 -3.88 -11.34 -5.58
N VAL A 372 -3.85 -10.11 -5.09
CA VAL A 372 -3.58 -8.89 -5.86
C VAL A 372 -2.39 -8.15 -5.27
N ARG A 373 -1.58 -7.54 -6.14
CA ARG A 373 -0.66 -6.47 -5.77
C ARG A 373 -0.75 -5.34 -6.81
N ALA A 374 -0.89 -4.12 -6.32
CA ALA A 374 -0.94 -2.92 -7.14
C ALA A 374 0.46 -2.54 -7.68
N PRO A 375 0.59 -2.18 -8.96
CA PRO A 375 1.82 -1.62 -9.50
C PRO A 375 2.28 -0.39 -8.71
N TYR A 376 3.60 -0.28 -8.53
CA TYR A 376 4.25 0.75 -7.69
C TYR A 376 3.73 0.83 -6.25
N LEU A 377 3.01 -0.21 -5.78
CA LEU A 377 2.28 -0.23 -4.50
C LEU A 377 1.30 0.95 -4.36
N ARG A 378 0.75 1.43 -5.47
CA ARG A 378 -0.24 2.52 -5.47
C ARG A 378 -1.63 1.98 -5.18
N VAL A 379 -2.02 2.06 -3.92
CA VAL A 379 -3.34 1.64 -3.45
C VAL A 379 -4.43 2.57 -3.99
N GLY A 380 -5.53 1.97 -4.45
CA GLY A 380 -6.65 2.66 -5.13
C GLY A 380 -7.81 3.05 -4.23
N GLY A 381 -7.56 3.35 -2.95
CA GLY A 381 -8.60 3.68 -1.97
C GLY A 381 -9.66 2.59 -1.87
N ASN A 382 -10.91 2.97 -1.59
CA ASN A 382 -12.02 2.01 -1.51
C ASN A 382 -12.28 1.30 -2.85
N LYS A 383 -11.99 1.92 -4.01
CA LYS A 383 -12.33 1.35 -5.33
C LYS A 383 -11.57 0.07 -5.65
N GLN A 384 -10.30 -0.01 -5.25
CA GLN A 384 -9.54 -1.25 -5.34
C GLN A 384 -10.22 -2.38 -4.56
N PHE A 385 -10.59 -2.14 -3.30
CA PHE A 385 -11.11 -3.18 -2.42
C PHE A 385 -12.58 -3.51 -2.66
N GLU A 386 -13.39 -2.55 -3.13
CA GLU A 386 -14.73 -2.78 -3.68
C GLU A 386 -14.65 -3.78 -4.86
N MET A 387 -13.77 -3.50 -5.83
CA MET A 387 -13.53 -4.41 -6.95
C MET A 387 -13.05 -5.78 -6.46
N MET A 388 -12.12 -5.83 -5.51
CA MET A 388 -11.62 -7.10 -5.00
C MET A 388 -12.71 -7.95 -4.36
N ALA A 389 -13.57 -7.34 -3.54
CA ALA A 389 -14.70 -8.01 -2.92
C ALA A 389 -15.70 -8.54 -3.97
N ASP A 390 -16.10 -7.70 -4.92
CA ASP A 390 -17.06 -8.07 -5.97
C ASP A 390 -16.50 -9.12 -6.94
N GLN A 391 -15.17 -9.16 -7.10
CA GLN A 391 -14.46 -10.13 -7.94
C GLN A 391 -13.91 -11.33 -7.16
N PHE A 392 -14.25 -11.47 -5.87
CA PHE A 392 -13.84 -12.59 -5.02
C PHE A 392 -12.32 -12.78 -4.92
N PHE A 393 -11.54 -11.71 -4.97
CA PHE A 393 -10.14 -11.76 -4.55
C PHE A 393 -10.07 -11.86 -3.02
N VAL A 394 -9.17 -12.71 -2.52
CA VAL A 394 -9.09 -13.03 -1.09
C VAL A 394 -8.20 -12.04 -0.35
N TYR A 395 -7.10 -11.63 -0.97
CA TYR A 395 -6.14 -10.75 -0.32
C TYR A 395 -5.47 -9.75 -1.26
N ASP A 396 -5.15 -8.59 -0.71
CA ASP A 396 -4.23 -7.60 -1.28
C ASP A 396 -2.87 -7.69 -0.57
N ALA A 397 -1.81 -7.33 -1.28
CA ALA A 397 -0.47 -7.22 -0.73
C ALA A 397 0.20 -5.94 -1.25
N SER A 398 -0.50 -4.80 -1.11
CA SER A 398 -0.07 -3.49 -1.62
C SER A 398 0.05 -2.42 -0.53
N ILE A 399 -0.57 -2.62 0.63
CA ILE A 399 -0.50 -1.65 1.73
C ILE A 399 0.83 -1.83 2.47
N THR A 400 1.56 -0.72 2.65
CA THR A 400 2.83 -0.71 3.37
C THR A 400 2.63 -0.24 4.81
N ALA A 401 3.28 -0.93 5.75
CA ALA A 401 3.41 -0.51 7.13
C ALA A 401 4.81 0.05 7.36
N SER A 402 4.89 1.26 7.89
CA SER A 402 6.19 1.87 8.19
C SER A 402 6.99 1.09 9.21
N LEU A 403 8.31 1.25 9.14
CA LEU A 403 9.25 0.58 10.00
C LEU A 403 8.90 0.81 11.49
N GLY A 404 8.39 -0.24 12.11
CA GLY A 404 8.12 -0.33 13.54
C GLY A 404 9.12 -1.26 14.25
N ARG A 405 9.22 -1.12 15.57
CA ARG A 405 10.01 -2.05 16.41
C ARG A 405 9.45 -3.47 16.34
N VAL A 406 8.13 -3.59 16.33
CA VAL A 406 7.40 -4.84 16.23
C VAL A 406 6.66 -4.83 14.89
N PRO A 407 6.88 -5.83 14.02
CA PRO A 407 6.20 -5.91 12.73
C PRO A 407 4.72 -6.26 12.90
N ILE A 408 3.91 -5.87 11.91
CA ILE A 408 2.47 -6.03 11.89
C ILE A 408 2.11 -7.38 11.23
N TRP A 409 1.20 -8.12 11.85
CA TRP A 409 0.59 -9.31 11.26
C TRP A 409 -0.42 -8.93 10.18
N PRO A 410 -0.66 -9.78 9.17
CA PRO A 410 -1.78 -9.58 8.25
C PRO A 410 -3.11 -9.37 9.00
N TYR A 411 -4.05 -8.67 8.38
CA TYR A 411 -5.34 -8.33 8.99
C TYR A 411 -6.44 -8.24 7.95
N THR A 412 -7.69 -8.33 8.35
CA THR A 412 -8.84 -8.13 7.46
C THR A 412 -9.31 -6.69 7.48
N LEU A 413 -9.80 -6.19 6.35
CA LEU A 413 -10.28 -4.81 6.18
C LEU A 413 -11.74 -4.61 6.59
N TYR A 414 -12.35 -5.51 7.37
CA TYR A 414 -13.66 -5.25 8.00
C TYR A 414 -13.59 -4.07 8.97
N PHE A 415 -12.45 -3.90 9.63
CA PHE A 415 -12.15 -2.85 10.58
C PHE A 415 -11.05 -1.94 10.04
N ARG A 416 -10.92 -0.77 10.66
CA ARG A 416 -9.89 0.20 10.32
C ARG A 416 -8.49 -0.41 10.41
N MET A 417 -7.64 -0.03 9.47
CA MET A 417 -6.23 -0.43 9.41
C MET A 417 -5.52 -0.08 10.74
N PRO A 418 -4.66 -0.99 11.26
CA PRO A 418 -3.97 -0.78 12.54
C PRO A 418 -2.73 0.12 12.44
N HIS A 419 -2.52 0.77 11.30
CA HIS A 419 -1.37 1.64 11.06
C HIS A 419 -1.72 2.77 10.10
N LYS A 420 -0.85 3.78 10.03
CA LYS A 420 -1.01 4.92 9.12
C LYS A 420 -0.88 4.47 7.66
N CYS A 421 -1.63 5.13 6.78
CA CYS A 421 -1.48 5.00 5.34
C CYS A 421 -0.20 5.70 4.87
N ASN A 422 0.88 4.94 4.70
CA ASN A 422 2.18 5.48 4.29
C ASN A 422 2.52 5.06 2.85
N GLY A 423 3.31 5.85 2.13
CA GLY A 423 3.87 5.52 0.81
C GLY A 423 2.91 5.55 -0.41
N ASN A 424 1.59 5.48 -0.19
CA ASN A 424 0.64 5.09 -1.24
C ASN A 424 -0.15 6.26 -1.87
N GLY A 425 0.43 7.47 -1.91
CA GLY A 425 -0.28 8.66 -2.37
C GLY A 425 -1.44 9.08 -1.45
N GLY A 426 -1.51 8.50 -0.24
CA GLY A 426 -2.51 8.82 0.78
C GLY A 426 -3.89 8.19 0.55
N ASN A 427 -4.09 7.38 -0.50
CA ASN A 427 -5.40 6.81 -0.84
C ASN A 427 -5.54 5.35 -0.37
N CYS A 428 -5.48 5.10 0.93
CA CYS A 428 -5.79 3.79 1.52
C CYS A 428 -7.31 3.61 1.71
N PRO A 429 -7.83 2.37 1.81
CA PRO A 429 -9.26 2.14 2.03
C PRO A 429 -9.70 2.71 3.38
N SER A 430 -10.74 3.54 3.36
CA SER A 430 -11.35 4.10 4.57
C SER A 430 -12.48 3.22 5.11
N ARG A 431 -13.16 2.45 4.25
CA ARG A 431 -14.38 1.69 4.56
C ARG A 431 -14.10 0.21 4.82
N SER A 432 -15.12 -0.49 5.30
CA SER A 432 -15.07 -1.93 5.56
C SER A 432 -15.12 -2.74 4.26
N HIS A 433 -14.15 -3.64 4.07
CA HIS A 433 -14.07 -4.55 2.92
C HIS A 433 -13.76 -5.98 3.38
N PRO A 434 -14.42 -7.01 2.82
CA PRO A 434 -14.19 -8.42 3.17
C PRO A 434 -12.93 -8.99 2.50
N VAL A 435 -11.79 -8.32 2.68
CA VAL A 435 -10.51 -8.64 2.04
C VAL A 435 -9.41 -8.71 3.09
N TRP A 436 -8.50 -9.68 2.96
CA TRP A 436 -7.29 -9.76 3.76
C TRP A 436 -6.22 -8.80 3.21
N GLU A 437 -5.52 -8.11 4.09
CA GLU A 437 -4.32 -7.36 3.75
C GLU A 437 -3.09 -8.16 4.23
N MET A 438 -2.33 -8.67 3.27
CA MET A 438 -0.99 -9.21 3.46
C MET A 438 0.02 -8.05 3.52
N VAL A 439 -0.09 -7.30 4.62
CA VAL A 439 0.64 -6.04 4.84
C VAL A 439 2.14 -6.17 4.60
N MET A 440 2.69 -5.21 3.87
CA MET A 440 4.11 -5.13 3.56
C MET A 440 4.83 -4.33 4.64
N ASN A 441 5.40 -5.02 5.62
CA ASN A 441 6.25 -4.41 6.64
C ASN A 441 7.55 -3.88 6.00
N GLU A 442 7.87 -2.60 6.21
CA GLU A 442 9.15 -2.06 5.80
C GLU A 442 10.32 -2.79 6.47
N LEU A 443 11.34 -3.09 5.66
CA LEU A 443 12.62 -3.61 6.11
C LEU A 443 13.48 -2.49 6.67
N ASP A 444 14.18 -2.79 7.76
CA ASP A 444 15.20 -1.92 8.33
C ASP A 444 16.48 -2.09 7.52
N ARG A 445 16.92 -0.98 6.90
CA ARG A 445 18.07 -0.95 5.99
C ARG A 445 19.34 -0.40 6.63
N ARG A 446 19.37 -0.15 7.94
CA ARG A 446 20.58 0.34 8.61
C ARG A 446 21.69 -0.71 8.55
N ASP A 447 22.89 -0.28 8.16
CA ASP A 447 24.09 -1.16 8.16
C ASP A 447 24.51 -1.50 9.59
N ASP A 448 24.39 -0.54 10.52
CA ASP A 448 24.53 -0.75 11.96
C ASP A 448 23.22 -0.36 12.67
N PRO A 449 22.37 -1.33 13.05
CA PRO A 449 21.10 -1.06 13.72
C PRO A 449 21.28 -0.65 15.19
N THR A 450 22.49 -0.74 15.74
CA THR A 450 22.81 -0.29 17.11
C THR A 450 23.11 1.21 17.17
N PHE A 451 23.45 1.81 16.03
CA PHE A 451 23.60 3.25 15.89
C PHE A 451 22.22 3.89 15.66
N ASP A 452 21.91 4.94 16.42
CA ASP A 452 20.62 5.64 16.37
C ASP A 452 20.53 6.60 15.18
N GLU A 453 20.69 6.06 13.98
CA GLU A 453 20.41 6.76 12.73
C GLU A 453 18.93 6.55 12.37
N SER A 454 18.21 7.65 12.18
CA SER A 454 16.82 7.61 11.70
C SER A 454 16.81 7.48 10.17
N LEU A 455 16.85 6.25 9.66
CA LEU A 455 16.62 5.96 8.24
C LEU A 455 15.20 5.44 8.00
N PRO A 456 14.51 5.90 6.93
CA PRO A 456 13.26 5.27 6.52
C PRO A 456 13.54 3.82 6.07
N GLY A 457 12.59 2.93 6.32
CA GLY A 457 12.68 1.56 5.86
C GLY A 457 12.47 1.43 4.35
N CYS A 458 12.46 0.19 3.86
CA CYS A 458 12.19 -0.14 2.46
C CYS A 458 11.19 -1.29 2.35
N HIS A 459 10.17 -1.14 1.52
CA HIS A 459 9.09 -2.14 1.36
C HIS A 459 9.41 -3.19 0.28
N MET A 460 10.16 -2.83 -0.77
CA MET A 460 10.80 -3.77 -1.69
C MET A 460 12.27 -3.91 -1.32
N VAL A 461 12.85 -5.11 -1.48
CA VAL A 461 14.28 -5.29 -1.22
C VAL A 461 15.12 -4.44 -2.19
N ASP A 462 14.69 -4.35 -3.45
CA ASP A 462 15.35 -3.52 -4.46
C ASP A 462 15.21 -2.01 -4.22
N SER A 463 14.27 -1.56 -3.36
CA SER A 463 14.17 -0.16 -2.95
C SER A 463 15.10 0.22 -1.78
N CYS A 464 15.82 -0.75 -1.19
CA CYS A 464 16.83 -0.50 -0.15
C CYS A 464 18.12 0.04 -0.78
N SER A 465 18.13 1.30 -1.18
CA SER A 465 19.16 1.92 -2.05
C SER A 465 20.60 1.91 -1.52
N ASN A 466 20.81 1.74 -0.21
CA ASN A 466 22.13 1.63 0.39
C ASN A 466 22.75 0.23 0.27
N VAL A 467 21.97 -0.77 -0.14
CA VAL A 467 22.45 -2.14 -0.35
C VAL A 467 23.11 -2.25 -1.73
N GLN A 468 24.43 -2.23 -1.75
CA GLN A 468 25.24 -2.22 -2.98
C GLN A 468 26.13 -3.45 -3.14
N ALA A 469 26.36 -4.23 -2.10
CA ALA A 469 27.21 -5.42 -2.11
C ALA A 469 26.54 -6.64 -1.46
N GLY A 470 26.99 -7.85 -1.82
CA GLY A 470 26.39 -9.10 -1.33
C GLY A 470 26.41 -9.23 0.20
N ASP A 471 27.49 -8.77 0.85
CA ASP A 471 27.62 -8.81 2.31
C ASP A 471 26.60 -7.89 3.02
N GLN A 472 26.33 -6.70 2.46
CA GLN A 472 25.30 -5.79 2.94
C GLN A 472 23.92 -6.42 2.81
N PHE A 473 23.63 -7.04 1.65
CA PHE A 473 22.37 -7.74 1.45
C PHE A 473 22.22 -8.91 2.42
N GLY A 474 23.30 -9.65 2.66
CA GLY A 474 23.31 -10.73 3.63
C GLY A 474 22.99 -10.25 5.05
N ARG A 475 23.60 -9.15 5.49
CA ARG A 475 23.30 -8.50 6.78
C ARG A 475 21.85 -8.03 6.85
N LEU A 476 21.34 -7.39 5.80
CA LEU A 476 19.95 -6.96 5.71
C LEU A 476 19.00 -8.14 5.99
N LEU A 477 19.19 -9.28 5.30
CA LEU A 477 18.34 -10.47 5.47
C LEU A 477 18.33 -10.97 6.93
N ARG A 478 19.50 -11.13 7.56
CA ARG A 478 19.59 -11.67 8.93
C ARG A 478 19.08 -10.68 9.97
N HIS A 479 19.35 -9.39 9.80
CA HIS A 479 18.85 -8.34 10.69
C HIS A 479 17.32 -8.33 10.69
N ASN A 480 16.71 -8.31 9.51
CA ASN A 480 15.27 -8.29 9.35
C ASN A 480 14.62 -9.60 9.82
N PHE A 481 15.25 -10.75 9.56
CA PHE A 481 14.83 -12.03 10.15
C PHE A 481 14.81 -11.96 11.68
N ASN A 482 15.89 -11.50 12.31
CA ASN A 482 15.98 -11.39 13.76
C ASN A 482 14.95 -10.42 14.35
N ARG A 483 14.61 -9.33 13.64
CA ARG A 483 13.55 -8.41 14.08
C ARG A 483 12.21 -9.11 14.19
N HIS A 484 11.84 -9.94 13.21
CA HIS A 484 10.59 -10.69 13.23
C HIS A 484 10.65 -11.86 14.23
N TYR A 485 11.71 -12.67 14.14
CA TYR A 485 11.88 -13.92 14.89
C TYR A 485 11.97 -13.72 16.40
N ASN A 486 12.63 -12.64 16.85
CA ASN A 486 12.82 -12.33 18.27
C ASN A 486 11.72 -11.43 18.87
N SER A 487 10.71 -11.03 18.08
CA SER A 487 9.59 -10.19 18.56
C SER A 487 8.28 -10.97 18.60
N ASN A 488 7.38 -10.77 17.64
CA ASN A 488 6.06 -11.40 17.59
C ASN A 488 5.92 -12.45 16.47
N ARG A 489 7.01 -12.77 15.77
CA ARG A 489 7.05 -13.73 14.64
C ARG A 489 6.07 -13.42 13.51
N ALA A 490 5.68 -12.15 13.32
CA ALA A 490 4.91 -11.76 12.14
C ALA A 490 5.64 -12.21 10.85
N PRO A 491 4.91 -12.59 9.79
CA PRO A 491 5.50 -13.06 8.54
C PRO A 491 6.56 -12.09 8.02
N LEU A 492 7.75 -12.61 7.69
CA LEU A 492 8.80 -11.82 7.05
C LEU A 492 8.57 -11.80 5.54
N GLY A 493 8.19 -10.64 5.02
CA GLY A 493 8.06 -10.40 3.58
C GLY A 493 9.41 -10.08 2.94
N LEU A 494 9.82 -10.87 1.96
CA LEU A 494 10.98 -10.59 1.10
C LEU A 494 10.49 -10.41 -0.33
N HIS A 495 10.31 -9.16 -0.74
CA HIS A 495 9.69 -8.79 -2.01
C HIS A 495 10.72 -8.28 -3.02
N PHE A 496 10.75 -8.90 -4.20
CA PHE A 496 11.79 -8.67 -5.21
C PHE A 496 11.23 -8.38 -6.60
N HIS A 497 11.96 -7.58 -7.36
CA HIS A 497 12.02 -7.71 -8.81
C HIS A 497 13.15 -8.69 -9.20
N ALA A 498 12.85 -9.66 -10.06
CA ALA A 498 13.85 -10.66 -10.48
C ALA A 498 15.08 -10.05 -11.15
N SER A 499 14.90 -8.95 -11.89
CA SER A 499 15.99 -8.19 -12.53
C SER A 499 17.03 -7.69 -11.52
N TRP A 500 16.61 -7.27 -10.32
CA TRP A 500 17.52 -6.81 -9.27
C TRP A 500 18.37 -7.95 -8.73
N LEU A 501 17.77 -9.11 -8.44
CA LEU A 501 18.52 -10.30 -7.99
C LEU A 501 19.48 -10.84 -9.06
N LYS A 502 19.10 -10.76 -10.34
CA LYS A 502 19.98 -11.15 -11.46
C LYS A 502 21.06 -10.12 -11.77
N SER A 503 20.90 -8.87 -11.34
CA SER A 503 21.86 -7.79 -11.64
C SER A 503 23.26 -8.08 -11.09
N LYS A 504 23.34 -8.82 -9.97
CA LYS A 504 24.59 -9.20 -9.32
C LYS A 504 24.49 -10.64 -8.83
N LYS A 505 25.42 -11.48 -9.27
CA LYS A 505 25.51 -12.89 -8.84
C LYS A 505 25.54 -13.01 -7.31
N GLU A 506 26.28 -12.13 -6.65
CA GLU A 506 26.41 -12.10 -5.18
C GLU A 506 25.06 -11.96 -4.45
N PHE A 507 24.08 -11.25 -5.03
CA PHE A 507 22.77 -11.10 -4.40
C PHE A 507 21.98 -12.41 -4.41
N LYS A 508 21.94 -13.08 -5.56
CA LYS A 508 21.34 -14.41 -5.66
C LYS A 508 22.03 -15.40 -4.70
N ASP A 509 23.36 -15.44 -4.72
CA ASP A 509 24.14 -16.38 -3.91
C ASP A 509 23.87 -16.15 -2.41
N GLU A 510 23.76 -14.89 -1.97
CA GLU A 510 23.48 -14.57 -0.58
C GLU A 510 22.03 -14.86 -0.17
N LEU A 511 21.04 -14.69 -1.07
CA LEU A 511 19.66 -15.14 -0.83
C LEU A 511 19.59 -16.66 -0.67
N ILE A 512 20.25 -17.42 -1.54
CA ILE A 512 20.31 -18.88 -1.46
C ILE A 512 20.93 -19.32 -0.14
N LYS A 513 22.07 -18.71 0.23
CA LYS A 513 22.74 -18.98 1.50
C LYS A 513 21.86 -18.65 2.71
N PHE A 514 21.10 -17.55 2.66
CA PHE A 514 20.13 -17.22 3.70
C PHE A 514 19.03 -18.27 3.81
N ILE A 515 18.46 -18.71 2.68
CA ILE A 515 17.43 -19.77 2.67
C ILE A 515 17.99 -21.05 3.31
N GLU A 516 19.16 -21.50 2.89
CA GLU A 516 19.79 -22.72 3.42
C GLU A 516 20.11 -22.61 4.91
N GLU A 517 20.55 -21.44 5.37
CA GLU A 517 20.76 -21.15 6.80
C GLU A 517 19.44 -21.24 7.59
N MET A 518 18.36 -20.64 7.09
CA MET A 518 17.06 -20.66 7.76
C MET A 518 16.44 -22.06 7.78
N LEU A 519 16.65 -22.88 6.75
CA LEU A 519 16.17 -24.26 6.70
C LEU A 519 16.89 -25.20 7.69
N THR A 520 17.99 -24.76 8.32
CA THR A 520 18.57 -25.50 9.45
C THR A 520 17.72 -25.40 10.73
N LYS A 521 16.78 -24.45 10.79
CA LYS A 521 15.87 -24.25 11.92
C LYS A 521 14.59 -25.06 11.72
N ASN A 522 14.15 -25.73 12.77
CA ASN A 522 12.94 -26.57 12.74
C ASN A 522 11.63 -25.78 12.88
N ASP A 523 11.71 -24.48 13.13
CA ASP A 523 10.59 -23.58 13.38
C ASP A 523 10.45 -22.45 12.34
N VAL A 524 11.20 -22.51 11.24
CA VAL A 524 11.13 -21.55 10.13
C VAL A 524 10.57 -22.21 8.87
N TYR A 525 9.66 -21.52 8.19
CA TYR A 525 8.95 -22.03 7.02
C TYR A 525 8.89 -20.99 5.90
N PHE A 526 9.31 -21.37 4.70
CA PHE A 526 9.15 -20.60 3.47
C PHE A 526 7.82 -21.00 2.81
N VAL A 527 6.85 -20.10 2.89
CA VAL A 527 5.45 -20.36 2.52
C VAL A 527 4.95 -19.30 1.56
N THR A 528 3.87 -19.61 0.84
CA THR A 528 3.18 -18.64 0.01
C THR A 528 2.31 -17.70 0.87
N MET A 529 1.81 -16.62 0.27
CA MET A 529 0.92 -15.67 0.93
C MET A 529 -0.40 -16.34 1.37
N VAL A 530 -1.04 -17.13 0.51
CA VAL A 530 -2.25 -17.87 0.91
C VAL A 530 -2.00 -18.87 2.04
N GLN A 531 -0.80 -19.47 2.10
CA GLN A 531 -0.45 -20.38 3.19
C GLN A 531 -0.30 -19.66 4.54
N VAL A 532 0.13 -18.39 4.54
CA VAL A 532 0.09 -17.55 5.75
C VAL A 532 -1.35 -17.32 6.19
N ILE A 533 -2.25 -16.93 5.26
CA ILE A 533 -3.67 -16.70 5.57
C ILE A 533 -4.29 -17.99 6.12
N LYS A 534 -4.09 -19.14 5.47
CA LYS A 534 -4.57 -20.45 5.96
C LYS A 534 -4.09 -20.75 7.38
N TRP A 535 -2.82 -20.48 7.69
CA TRP A 535 -2.32 -20.62 9.07
C TRP A 535 -3.00 -19.65 10.02
N MET A 536 -3.21 -18.39 9.62
CA MET A 536 -3.90 -17.41 10.46
C MET A 536 -5.37 -17.76 10.71
N GLN A 537 -6.04 -18.35 9.74
CA GLN A 537 -7.42 -18.84 9.86
C GLN A 537 -7.53 -19.99 10.86
N THR A 538 -6.50 -20.84 10.95
CA THR A 538 -6.41 -21.94 11.92
C THR A 538 -5.02 -21.95 12.59
N PRO A 539 -4.75 -21.03 13.53
CA PRO A 539 -3.44 -20.89 14.14
C PRO A 539 -2.98 -22.21 14.75
N THR A 540 -1.85 -22.72 14.25
CA THR A 540 -1.33 -24.04 14.59
C THR A 540 0.06 -23.91 15.20
N GLU A 541 0.25 -24.43 16.40
CA GLU A 541 1.52 -24.42 17.12
C GLU A 541 2.59 -25.31 16.46
N LEU A 542 3.87 -25.04 16.74
CA LEU A 542 5.03 -25.79 16.22
C LEU A 542 4.96 -27.32 16.44
N THR A 543 4.27 -27.76 17.48
CA THR A 543 4.11 -29.19 17.79
C THR A 543 3.27 -29.91 16.73
N ALA A 544 2.30 -29.23 16.11
CA ALA A 544 1.36 -29.79 15.14
C ALA A 544 1.61 -29.26 13.70
N ILE A 545 2.39 -28.19 13.53
CA ILE A 545 2.57 -27.53 12.23
C ILE A 545 3.17 -28.45 11.14
N LYS A 546 3.93 -29.47 11.55
CA LYS A 546 4.49 -30.46 10.62
C LYS A 546 3.42 -31.25 9.87
N ASP A 547 2.24 -31.41 10.47
CA ASP A 547 1.11 -32.14 9.91
C ASP A 547 -0.04 -31.23 9.48
N PHE A 548 0.18 -29.92 9.46
CA PHE A 548 -0.82 -28.94 9.04
C PHE A 548 -1.22 -29.16 7.57
N ALA A 549 -2.47 -29.58 7.37
CA ALA A 549 -2.97 -30.07 6.09
C ALA A 549 -2.85 -29.01 4.97
N ASP A 550 -3.21 -27.77 5.28
CA ASP A 550 -3.19 -26.64 4.36
C ASP A 550 -1.81 -26.32 3.77
N TRP A 551 -0.73 -26.64 4.49
CA TRP A 551 0.64 -26.51 3.97
C TRP A 551 1.09 -27.76 3.21
N LYS A 552 0.45 -28.91 3.45
CA LYS A 552 0.73 -30.16 2.73
C LYS A 552 -0.04 -30.30 1.42
N GLU A 553 -1.17 -29.61 1.24
CA GLU A 553 -1.97 -29.68 0.00
C GLU A 553 -1.17 -29.33 -1.27
N THR A 554 -0.21 -28.40 -1.15
CA THR A 554 0.66 -27.97 -2.26
C THR A 554 2.08 -28.55 -2.16
N CYS A 555 2.28 -29.60 -1.36
CA CYS A 555 3.56 -30.24 -1.13
C CYS A 555 4.06 -31.02 -2.35
N ASP A 556 3.15 -31.79 -2.95
CA ASP A 556 3.47 -32.64 -4.09
C ASP A 556 3.40 -31.85 -5.40
N GLU A 557 4.40 -32.01 -6.26
CA GLU A 557 4.35 -31.47 -7.62
C GLU A 557 3.26 -32.17 -8.44
N LYS A 558 2.42 -31.38 -9.11
CA LYS A 558 1.30 -31.90 -9.89
C LYS A 558 1.76 -32.44 -11.25
N GLY A 559 2.18 -33.71 -11.32
CA GLY A 559 2.44 -34.39 -12.60
C GLY A 559 3.54 -33.76 -13.46
N GLN A 560 3.51 -34.02 -14.76
CA GLN A 560 4.48 -33.50 -15.75
C GLN A 560 4.04 -32.13 -16.32
N PRO A 561 4.96 -31.33 -16.89
CA PRO A 561 4.60 -30.13 -17.63
C PRO A 561 3.53 -30.41 -18.70
N TYR A 562 2.58 -29.49 -18.87
CA TYR A 562 1.42 -29.70 -19.74
C TYR A 562 1.81 -29.86 -21.22
N CYS A 563 2.86 -29.16 -21.67
CA CYS A 563 3.43 -29.33 -23.00
C CYS A 563 4.95 -29.29 -22.95
N SER A 564 5.61 -30.02 -23.86
CA SER A 564 7.08 -30.01 -23.98
C SER A 564 7.61 -28.81 -24.76
N LEU A 565 6.82 -28.30 -25.72
CA LEU A 565 7.14 -27.12 -26.51
C LEU A 565 5.91 -26.21 -26.54
N PRO A 566 5.97 -25.01 -25.93
CA PRO A 566 4.85 -24.07 -25.95
C PRO A 566 4.68 -23.45 -27.34
N ASN A 567 3.45 -23.09 -27.67
CA ASN A 567 3.13 -22.27 -28.83
C ASN A 567 3.72 -20.88 -28.65
N ALA A 568 4.40 -20.37 -29.68
CA ALA A 568 4.90 -19.00 -29.72
C ALA A 568 4.00 -18.18 -30.64
N CYS A 569 3.00 -17.50 -30.08
CA CYS A 569 1.96 -16.81 -30.82
C CYS A 569 2.37 -15.36 -31.11
N PRO A 570 2.73 -14.97 -32.36
CA PRO A 570 2.98 -13.58 -32.70
C PRO A 570 1.65 -12.86 -32.90
N LEU A 571 1.30 -11.98 -31.98
CA LEU A 571 -0.01 -11.37 -31.89
C LEU A 571 0.08 -9.84 -31.95
N THR A 572 -1.00 -9.22 -32.39
CA THR A 572 -1.18 -7.76 -32.39
C THR A 572 -2.55 -7.44 -31.79
N THR A 573 -2.73 -6.20 -31.33
CA THR A 573 -4.03 -5.69 -30.89
C THR A 573 -4.16 -4.22 -31.28
N ARG A 574 -5.39 -3.73 -31.45
CA ARG A 574 -5.65 -2.32 -31.74
C ARG A 574 -5.30 -1.41 -30.56
N GLU A 575 -5.29 -1.96 -29.35
CA GLU A 575 -4.98 -1.23 -28.11
C GLU A 575 -3.48 -0.92 -27.96
N LEU A 576 -2.62 -1.64 -28.68
CA LEU A 576 -1.16 -1.45 -28.73
C LEU A 576 -0.70 -1.29 -30.18
N PRO A 577 -1.03 -0.16 -30.84
CA PRO A 577 -0.80 0.02 -32.26
C PRO A 577 0.71 0.01 -32.57
N GLY A 578 1.10 -0.81 -33.54
CA GLY A 578 2.49 -0.93 -34.00
C GLY A 578 3.33 -1.95 -33.22
N GLU A 579 2.80 -2.53 -32.13
CA GLU A 579 3.48 -3.59 -31.40
C GLU A 579 3.09 -4.98 -31.91
N THR A 580 4.07 -5.87 -32.08
CA THR A 580 3.85 -7.31 -32.25
C THR A 580 4.45 -8.02 -31.05
N LEU A 581 3.60 -8.64 -30.25
CA LEU A 581 3.98 -9.28 -28.99
C LEU A 581 3.87 -10.79 -29.14
N ARG A 582 4.88 -11.51 -28.64
CA ARG A 582 4.84 -12.97 -28.61
C ARG A 582 4.27 -13.45 -27.29
N LEU A 583 3.11 -14.12 -27.35
CA LEU A 583 2.52 -14.82 -26.22
C LEU A 583 2.92 -16.28 -26.28
N PHE A 584 3.55 -16.78 -25.21
CA PHE A 584 3.91 -18.19 -25.09
C PHE A 584 2.89 -18.91 -24.21
N THR A 585 2.33 -20.01 -24.70
CA THR A 585 1.30 -20.79 -23.99
C THR A 585 1.27 -22.23 -24.50
N CYS A 586 0.85 -23.18 -23.66
CA CYS A 586 0.52 -24.53 -24.12
C CYS A 586 -0.89 -24.62 -24.74
N MET A 587 -1.68 -23.56 -24.65
CA MET A 587 -3.03 -23.48 -25.22
C MET A 587 -2.99 -23.02 -26.68
N GLU A 588 -4.12 -23.11 -27.37
CA GLU A 588 -4.23 -22.59 -28.73
C GLU A 588 -3.96 -21.08 -28.77
N CYS A 589 -3.28 -20.62 -29.83
CA CYS A 589 -3.02 -19.19 -30.01
C CYS A 589 -4.35 -18.43 -30.17
N PRO A 590 -4.54 -17.31 -29.44
CA PRO A 590 -5.71 -16.46 -29.63
C PRO A 590 -5.63 -15.71 -30.97
N ASN A 591 -6.73 -15.06 -31.37
CA ASN A 591 -6.80 -14.30 -32.62
C ASN A 591 -6.03 -12.97 -32.53
N ASN A 592 -6.14 -12.30 -31.38
CA ASN A 592 -5.48 -11.03 -31.08
C ASN A 592 -4.65 -11.15 -29.80
N TYR A 593 -3.75 -10.18 -29.58
CA TYR A 593 -3.06 -10.06 -28.30
C TYR A 593 -4.07 -9.65 -27.23
N PRO A 594 -4.23 -10.44 -26.15
CA PRO A 594 -5.14 -10.09 -25.06
C PRO A 594 -4.77 -8.72 -24.46
N TRP A 595 -5.76 -7.90 -24.13
CA TRP A 595 -5.50 -6.63 -23.45
C TRP A 595 -6.73 -6.17 -22.64
N LEU A 596 -6.80 -4.90 -22.24
CA LEU A 596 -7.84 -4.37 -21.35
C LEU A 596 -9.26 -4.61 -21.87
N LEU A 597 -9.53 -4.33 -23.15
CA LEU A 597 -10.87 -4.45 -23.72
C LEU A 597 -11.18 -5.86 -24.25
N ASP A 598 -10.16 -6.67 -24.51
CA ASP A 598 -10.28 -8.05 -24.99
C ASP A 598 -9.32 -8.98 -24.22
N PRO A 599 -9.58 -9.26 -22.93
CA PRO A 599 -8.71 -10.10 -22.11
C PRO A 599 -8.68 -11.57 -22.57
N THR A 600 -9.56 -11.99 -23.47
CA THR A 600 -9.51 -13.35 -24.03
C THR A 600 -8.73 -13.43 -25.34
N GLY A 601 -8.52 -12.30 -26.01
CA GLY A 601 -7.90 -12.23 -27.34
C GLY A 601 -8.76 -12.87 -28.43
N ASP A 602 -10.06 -13.03 -28.22
CA ASP A 602 -10.97 -13.69 -29.16
C ASP A 602 -11.30 -12.80 -30.38
N GLY A 603 -11.12 -11.48 -30.25
CA GLY A 603 -11.30 -10.52 -31.33
C GLY A 603 -12.74 -10.11 -31.54
N PHE A 604 -13.45 -9.76 -30.46
CA PHE A 604 -14.79 -9.20 -30.56
C PHE A 604 -14.77 -7.88 -31.34
N ASN A 605 -15.33 -7.88 -32.54
CA ASN A 605 -15.73 -6.66 -33.22
C ASN A 605 -16.96 -6.12 -32.47
N ALA A 606 -16.78 -5.09 -31.64
CA ALA A 606 -17.90 -4.26 -31.22
C ALA A 606 -18.52 -3.64 -32.48
N ASN A 607 -19.63 -4.23 -32.94
CA ASN A 607 -20.48 -3.66 -33.99
C ASN A 607 -21.43 -2.62 -33.41
#